data_AF-A0A8S3BMS0-F1
#
_entry.id   AF-A0A8S3BMS0-F1
#
_cell.length_a   1.000
_cell.length_b   1.000
_cell.length_c   1.000
_cell.angle_alpha   90.00
_cell.angle_beta   90.00
_cell.angle_gamma   90.00
#
_symmetry.space_group_name_H-M   'P 1'
#
loop_
_entity.id
_entity.type
_entity.pdbx_description
1 polymer ?
#
loop_
_entity_poly.entity_id
_entity_poly.type
_entity_poly.pdbx_seq_one_letter_code
_entity_poly.pdbx_strand_id
1 'polypeptide(L)'
;MARDDLPSMIYYILNVTQQTQIGYVGHSQGTLIAFAEFGRPNSVLQDSVSFYAALAPVAHLGHIKSPIKYLSSTSKELELYWHLLFGRNEFLPSSYLTKWLGTFACGEFIIDRLLCQNILFVLCGPENKNMNNSRMPVYLSHEPDGTSVKNMIHYAQGVQTNIFRAYDYGSPQKNQLHYNQTTPPEYNILAVKIPTAIFWSSDDWLADAIDVAYIFDNLQNIVYEKYVPGYNHLDFVWAISANKLIYSDLLNSKGYPWEEHKVTTADGYILGVFHVPHGRNPSSLGRPVLLQHGLLDSATSWVINFPEQSLGFILADAGYDVWLGNMRGNHYSRAHVKYNPDHDEAFWDFSWDDMARDDLPSMIYYILNQTKQTQIGYVGHSQGTMVGFAEFGNLNNSAQNNVSLYGSLAPVAHLAHIKSPLKYLFNTSTNPEEVWHTLCGYKDFLPSSYIIK
;
A
#
# COMPACT_ATOMS: atom_id res chain seq x y z
N MET A 1 -3.28 7.78 -22.45
CA MET A 1 -3.29 6.76 -21.37
C MET A 1 -2.76 5.41 -21.82
N ALA A 2 -3.57 4.43 -22.24
CA ALA A 2 -3.07 3.08 -22.57
C ALA A 2 -1.98 3.06 -23.66
N ARG A 3 -2.24 3.71 -24.80
CA ARG A 3 -1.35 3.70 -25.97
C ARG A 3 -0.02 4.43 -25.75
N ASP A 4 -0.03 5.53 -25.01
CA ASP A 4 1.07 6.51 -25.04
C ASP A 4 1.70 6.66 -23.64
N ASP A 5 0.90 6.98 -22.63
CA ASP A 5 1.36 7.29 -21.27
C ASP A 5 1.97 6.06 -20.58
N LEU A 6 1.27 4.92 -20.57
CA LEU A 6 1.75 3.71 -19.88
C LEU A 6 3.07 3.21 -20.48
N PRO A 7 3.21 3.03 -21.82
CA PRO A 7 4.50 2.70 -22.42
C PRO A 7 5.60 3.72 -22.12
N SER A 8 5.30 5.02 -22.21
CA SER A 8 6.30 6.07 -21.93
C SER A 8 6.81 5.98 -20.49
N MET A 9 5.91 5.78 -19.52
CA MET A 9 6.28 5.63 -18.10
C MET A 9 7.13 4.39 -17.87
N ILE A 10 6.72 3.23 -18.38
CA ILE A 10 7.44 1.97 -18.18
C ILE A 10 8.82 2.03 -18.84
N TYR A 11 8.91 2.44 -20.11
CA TYR A 11 10.20 2.51 -20.80
C TYR A 11 11.14 3.53 -20.16
N TYR A 12 10.63 4.65 -19.65
CA TYR A 12 11.43 5.59 -18.89
C TYR A 12 11.98 4.95 -17.60
N ILE A 13 11.15 4.24 -16.83
CA ILE A 13 11.57 3.54 -15.60
C ILE A 13 12.63 2.49 -15.91
N LEU A 14 12.43 1.65 -16.93
CA LEU A 14 13.40 0.63 -17.33
C LEU A 14 14.73 1.26 -17.75
N ASN A 15 14.68 2.35 -18.52
CA ASN A 15 15.88 3.08 -18.94
C ASN A 15 16.61 3.74 -17.75
N VAL A 16 15.90 4.26 -16.76
CA VAL A 16 16.55 4.87 -15.58
C VAL A 16 17.12 3.81 -14.64
N THR A 17 16.36 2.74 -14.40
CA THR A 17 16.73 1.68 -13.44
C THR A 17 17.67 0.62 -14.02
N GLN A 18 17.81 0.58 -15.35
CA GLN A 18 18.53 -0.46 -16.09
C GLN A 18 17.96 -1.87 -15.89
N GLN A 19 16.72 -1.96 -15.39
CA GLN A 19 15.98 -3.22 -15.29
C GLN A 19 15.37 -3.61 -16.63
N THR A 20 15.16 -4.90 -16.85
CA THR A 20 14.50 -5.41 -18.06
C THR A 20 12.98 -5.57 -17.89
N GLN A 21 12.50 -5.67 -16.65
CA GLN A 21 11.08 -5.80 -16.31
C GLN A 21 10.73 -5.03 -15.04
N ILE A 22 9.44 -4.71 -14.88
CA ILE A 22 8.86 -4.17 -13.64
C ILE A 22 7.67 -5.01 -13.17
N GLY A 23 7.35 -4.94 -11.88
CA GLY A 23 6.01 -5.28 -11.40
C GLY A 23 5.08 -4.08 -11.63
N TYR A 24 3.85 -4.32 -12.12
CA TYR A 24 2.84 -3.29 -12.29
C TYR A 24 1.68 -3.51 -11.31
N VAL A 25 1.25 -2.45 -10.64
CA VAL A 25 0.07 -2.47 -9.76
C VAL A 25 -0.88 -1.38 -10.24
N GLY A 26 -2.07 -1.78 -10.66
CA GLY A 26 -3.13 -0.88 -11.09
C GLY A 26 -4.28 -0.88 -10.10
N HIS A 27 -4.90 0.28 -9.89
CA HIS A 27 -6.19 0.41 -9.20
C HIS A 27 -7.19 1.09 -10.12
N SER A 28 -8.44 0.61 -10.15
CA SER A 28 -9.54 1.24 -10.90
C SER A 28 -9.19 1.48 -12.38
N GLN A 29 -9.25 2.73 -12.87
CA GLN A 29 -8.83 3.10 -14.23
C GLN A 29 -7.40 2.64 -14.57
N GLY A 30 -6.49 2.57 -13.60
CA GLY A 30 -5.14 2.04 -13.80
C GLY A 30 -5.17 0.60 -14.31
N THR A 31 -6.12 -0.22 -13.84
CA THR A 31 -6.27 -1.58 -14.35
C THR A 31 -6.84 -1.60 -15.76
N LEU A 32 -7.81 -0.73 -16.04
CA LEU A 32 -8.43 -0.59 -17.36
C LEU A 32 -7.39 -0.21 -18.41
N ILE A 33 -6.52 0.76 -18.09
CA ILE A 33 -5.41 1.21 -18.93
C ILE A 33 -4.45 0.04 -19.20
N ALA A 34 -4.09 -0.70 -18.16
CA ALA A 34 -3.19 -1.86 -18.26
C ALA A 34 -3.78 -2.98 -19.11
N PHE A 35 -5.02 -3.42 -18.86
CA PHE A 35 -5.69 -4.44 -19.67
C PHE A 35 -5.80 -4.03 -21.14
N ALA A 36 -6.09 -2.74 -21.41
CA ALA A 36 -6.20 -2.23 -22.77
C ALA A 36 -4.85 -2.28 -23.51
N GLU A 37 -3.75 -1.94 -22.84
CA GLU A 37 -2.43 -1.92 -23.46
C GLU A 37 -1.79 -3.31 -23.54
N PHE A 38 -1.86 -4.11 -22.48
CA PHE A 38 -1.31 -5.47 -22.46
C PHE A 38 -2.10 -6.41 -23.38
N GLY A 39 -3.41 -6.17 -23.53
CA GLY A 39 -4.30 -6.91 -24.43
C GLY A 39 -4.28 -6.42 -25.89
N ARG A 40 -3.48 -5.39 -26.20
CA ARG A 40 -3.36 -4.86 -27.57
C ARG A 40 -2.65 -5.90 -28.47
N PRO A 41 -3.05 -6.03 -29.75
CA PRO A 41 -2.34 -6.87 -30.71
C PRO A 41 -0.84 -6.52 -30.76
N ASN A 42 0.02 -7.53 -30.59
CA ASN A 42 1.47 -7.40 -30.58
C ASN A 42 2.02 -6.41 -29.54
N SER A 43 1.35 -6.26 -28.40
CA SER A 43 1.87 -5.46 -27.29
C SER A 43 3.18 -6.04 -26.78
N VAL A 44 4.30 -5.43 -27.15
CA VAL A 44 5.65 -5.76 -26.65
C VAL A 44 5.84 -5.27 -25.22
N LEU A 45 5.01 -4.33 -24.76
CA LEU A 45 5.11 -3.77 -23.42
C LEU A 45 4.86 -4.82 -22.33
N GLN A 46 4.02 -5.83 -22.62
CA GLN A 46 3.74 -6.89 -21.65
C GLN A 46 4.99 -7.72 -21.31
N ASP A 47 5.95 -7.83 -22.22
CA ASP A 47 7.22 -8.55 -22.00
C ASP A 47 8.12 -7.80 -21.00
N SER A 48 7.86 -6.51 -20.80
CA SER A 48 8.50 -5.65 -19.81
C SER A 48 7.81 -5.67 -18.44
N VAL A 49 6.78 -6.50 -18.24
CA VAL A 49 6.05 -6.59 -16.98
C VAL A 49 6.14 -8.02 -16.45
N SER A 50 6.83 -8.21 -15.33
CA SER A 50 7.06 -9.53 -14.73
C SER A 50 5.84 -10.05 -13.98
N PHE A 51 5.03 -9.14 -13.42
CA PHE A 51 3.85 -9.44 -12.64
C PHE A 51 2.88 -8.25 -12.65
N TYR A 52 1.58 -8.53 -12.66
CA TYR A 52 0.52 -7.52 -12.63
C TYR A 52 -0.44 -7.75 -11.46
N ALA A 53 -0.61 -6.77 -10.57
CA ALA A 53 -1.70 -6.78 -9.60
C ALA A 53 -2.79 -5.78 -9.98
N ALA A 54 -4.02 -6.28 -10.08
CA ALA A 54 -5.20 -5.50 -10.41
C ALA A 54 -6.09 -5.36 -9.16
N LEU A 55 -6.12 -4.17 -8.58
CA LEU A 55 -6.94 -3.81 -7.42
C LEU A 55 -8.24 -3.17 -7.89
N ALA A 56 -9.40 -3.70 -7.49
CA ALA A 56 -10.71 -3.27 -8.02
C ALA A 56 -10.72 -3.20 -9.57
N PRO A 57 -10.52 -4.35 -10.24
CA PRO A 57 -10.23 -4.37 -11.66
C PRO A 57 -11.44 -3.95 -12.50
N VAL A 58 -11.22 -3.00 -13.41
CA VAL A 58 -12.22 -2.51 -14.36
C VAL A 58 -11.85 -2.92 -15.80
N ALA A 59 -12.80 -3.52 -16.51
CA ALA A 59 -12.75 -3.77 -17.96
C ALA A 59 -14.12 -3.47 -18.60
N HIS A 60 -15.18 -4.09 -18.07
CA HIS A 60 -16.57 -3.74 -18.36
C HIS A 60 -17.14 -2.80 -17.29
N LEU A 61 -18.21 -2.09 -17.66
CA LEU A 61 -18.87 -1.06 -16.84
C LEU A 61 -20.40 -1.13 -16.95
N GLY A 62 -20.96 -2.18 -17.56
CA GLY A 62 -22.40 -2.27 -17.83
C GLY A 62 -23.25 -2.47 -16.57
N HIS A 63 -22.64 -2.92 -15.46
CA HIS A 63 -23.35 -3.33 -14.24
C HIS A 63 -23.01 -2.47 -13.03
N ILE A 64 -22.34 -1.34 -13.22
CA ILE A 64 -21.99 -0.44 -12.11
C ILE A 64 -23.22 -0.05 -11.28
N LYS A 65 -23.03 0.05 -9.97
CA LYS A 65 -24.05 0.50 -9.01
C LYS A 65 -24.03 2.01 -8.84
N SER A 66 -22.92 2.67 -9.19
CA SER A 66 -22.77 4.11 -9.06
C SER A 66 -23.90 4.89 -9.76
N PRO A 67 -24.45 5.94 -9.12
CA PRO A 67 -25.44 6.83 -9.72
C PRO A 67 -25.00 7.50 -11.02
N ILE A 68 -23.68 7.56 -11.32
CA ILE A 68 -23.20 8.18 -12.56
C ILE A 68 -23.71 7.47 -13.82
N LYS A 69 -24.13 6.20 -13.71
CA LYS A 69 -24.77 5.49 -14.83
C LYS A 69 -26.03 6.17 -15.37
N TYR A 70 -26.70 6.99 -14.58
CA TYR A 70 -27.85 7.74 -15.08
C TYR A 70 -27.46 8.89 -16.02
N LEU A 71 -26.20 9.33 -15.99
CA LEU A 71 -25.65 10.31 -16.93
C LEU A 71 -25.20 9.68 -18.27
N SER A 72 -25.20 8.35 -18.38
CA SER A 72 -24.88 7.65 -19.62
C SER A 72 -26.14 7.37 -20.47
N SER A 73 -27.00 8.37 -20.69
CA SER A 73 -28.25 8.21 -21.47
C SER A 73 -28.00 7.71 -22.91
N THR A 74 -28.84 6.80 -23.42
CA THR A 74 -28.73 6.14 -24.74
C THR A 74 -28.97 7.07 -25.95
N SER A 75 -28.80 8.38 -25.79
CA SER A 75 -28.96 9.35 -26.87
C SER A 75 -27.74 9.32 -27.80
N LYS A 76 -27.98 9.45 -29.11
CA LYS A 76 -26.91 9.69 -30.11
C LYS A 76 -26.13 11.00 -29.87
N GLU A 77 -26.60 11.79 -28.92
CA GLU A 77 -26.12 13.12 -28.56
C GLU A 77 -25.38 13.12 -27.22
N LEU A 78 -24.96 11.95 -26.69
CA LEU A 78 -24.25 11.84 -25.41
C LEU A 78 -23.14 12.89 -25.26
N GLU A 79 -22.26 13.01 -26.25
CA GLU A 79 -21.17 13.99 -26.26
C GLU A 79 -21.70 15.45 -26.18
N LEU A 80 -22.80 15.76 -26.87
CA LEU A 80 -23.45 17.07 -26.81
C LEU A 80 -24.00 17.36 -25.41
N TYR A 81 -24.73 16.42 -24.80
CA TYR A 81 -25.27 16.57 -23.45
C TYR A 81 -24.16 16.77 -22.41
N TRP A 82 -23.12 15.96 -22.47
CA TRP A 82 -21.98 16.09 -21.56
C TRP A 82 -21.23 17.41 -21.75
N HIS A 83 -21.07 17.88 -22.98
CA HIS A 83 -20.48 19.18 -23.25
C HIS A 83 -21.33 20.36 -22.80
N LEU A 84 -22.66 20.25 -22.85
CA LEU A 84 -23.58 21.26 -22.30
C LEU A 84 -23.51 21.31 -20.77
N LEU A 85 -23.37 20.17 -20.10
CA LEU A 85 -23.34 20.07 -18.64
C LEU A 85 -21.97 20.42 -18.03
N PHE A 86 -20.88 19.96 -18.65
CA PHE A 86 -19.54 19.99 -18.05
C PHE A 86 -18.49 20.71 -18.91
N GLY A 87 -18.86 21.18 -20.10
CA GLY A 87 -17.91 21.79 -21.05
C GLY A 87 -17.06 20.78 -21.81
N ARG A 88 -15.98 21.25 -22.44
CA ARG A 88 -15.10 20.43 -23.31
C ARG A 88 -13.71 20.16 -22.73
N ASN A 89 -13.40 20.76 -21.58
CA ASN A 89 -12.06 20.83 -21.04
C ASN A 89 -11.92 19.85 -19.86
N GLU A 90 -11.42 20.33 -18.72
CA GLU A 90 -11.27 19.57 -17.49
C GLU A 90 -12.64 19.31 -16.84
N PHE A 91 -12.90 18.05 -16.51
CA PHE A 91 -13.98 17.63 -15.64
C PHE A 91 -13.50 17.73 -14.19
N LEU A 92 -14.21 18.52 -13.39
CA LEU A 92 -13.91 18.82 -11.99
C LEU A 92 -12.55 19.52 -11.80
N PRO A 93 -12.41 20.80 -12.24
CA PRO A 93 -11.21 21.56 -11.93
C PRO A 93 -11.06 21.68 -10.41
N SER A 94 -9.93 21.20 -9.90
CA SER A 94 -9.50 21.35 -8.51
C SER A 94 -9.11 22.81 -8.22
N SER A 95 -10.03 23.74 -8.45
CA SER A 95 -9.80 25.17 -8.30
C SER A 95 -9.66 25.59 -6.83
N TYR A 96 -8.97 26.71 -6.60
CA TYR A 96 -8.88 27.38 -5.29
C TYR A 96 -10.27 27.71 -4.71
N LEU A 97 -11.26 27.96 -5.57
CA LEU A 97 -12.63 28.28 -5.20
C LEU A 97 -13.40 27.06 -4.65
N THR A 98 -13.19 25.85 -5.19
CA THR A 98 -13.79 24.60 -4.68
C THR A 98 -13.16 24.20 -3.34
N LYS A 99 -11.86 24.42 -3.15
CA LYS A 99 -11.16 24.26 -1.85
C LYS A 99 -11.64 25.26 -0.79
N TRP A 100 -11.91 26.51 -1.18
CA TRP A 100 -12.40 27.59 -0.30
C TRP A 100 -13.88 27.43 0.10
N LEU A 101 -14.75 27.03 -0.83
CA LEU A 101 -16.17 26.76 -0.53
C LEU A 101 -16.34 25.56 0.40
N GLY A 102 -15.51 24.52 0.27
CA GLY A 102 -15.50 23.38 1.17
C GLY A 102 -15.10 23.72 2.61
N THR A 103 -14.32 24.78 2.82
CA THR A 103 -13.91 25.22 4.17
C THR A 103 -14.96 26.08 4.89
N PHE A 104 -15.86 26.75 4.15
CA PHE A 104 -16.86 27.66 4.70
C PHE A 104 -18.29 27.06 4.77
N ALA A 105 -18.60 26.05 3.95
CA ALA A 105 -19.95 25.48 3.84
C ALA A 105 -20.21 24.27 4.77
N CYS A 106 -19.18 23.70 5.41
CA CYS A 106 -19.30 22.48 6.22
C CYS A 106 -19.50 22.81 7.72
N GLY A 107 -20.73 23.17 8.11
CA GLY A 107 -21.15 23.42 9.50
C GLY A 107 -21.70 22.18 10.24
N GLU A 108 -22.12 22.37 11.50
CA GLU A 108 -22.33 21.34 12.54
C GLU A 108 -23.52 20.35 12.37
N PHE A 109 -24.35 20.43 11.32
CA PHE A 109 -25.50 19.53 11.17
C PHE A 109 -25.21 18.27 10.33
N ILE A 110 -25.82 17.15 10.72
CA ILE A 110 -25.61 15.79 10.15
C ILE A 110 -26.01 15.70 8.66
N ILE A 111 -27.01 16.46 8.22
CA ILE A 111 -27.54 16.42 6.85
C ILE A 111 -26.61 17.19 5.88
N ASP A 112 -25.88 18.21 6.37
CA ASP A 112 -24.89 18.95 5.59
C ASP A 112 -23.63 18.12 5.31
N ARG A 113 -23.24 17.21 6.21
CA ARG A 113 -22.10 16.27 6.02
C ARG A 113 -22.33 15.22 4.94
N LEU A 114 -23.59 14.90 4.63
CA LEU A 114 -23.98 13.95 3.57
C LEU A 114 -24.06 14.62 2.19
N LEU A 115 -24.26 15.93 2.10
CA LEU A 115 -24.34 16.65 0.82
C LEU A 115 -23.03 17.37 0.45
N CYS A 116 -22.15 17.62 1.43
CA CYS A 116 -20.74 17.92 1.20
C CYS A 116 -19.91 16.68 0.78
N GLN A 117 -20.59 15.57 0.45
CA GLN A 117 -19.99 14.31 -0.01
C GLN A 117 -19.22 14.51 -1.31
N ASN A 118 -17.93 14.22 -1.24
CA ASN A 118 -17.01 14.19 -2.35
C ASN A 118 -17.57 13.33 -3.49
N ILE A 119 -17.54 13.88 -4.71
CA ILE A 119 -17.93 13.21 -5.96
C ILE A 119 -17.31 11.81 -6.11
N LEU A 120 -16.14 11.56 -5.51
CA LEU A 120 -15.52 10.24 -5.45
C LEU A 120 -16.40 9.20 -4.77
N PHE A 121 -17.08 9.50 -3.66
CA PHE A 121 -17.97 8.50 -3.02
C PHE A 121 -19.24 8.26 -3.84
N VAL A 122 -19.65 9.23 -4.68
CA VAL A 122 -20.71 9.01 -5.67
C VAL A 122 -20.22 8.10 -6.80
N LEU A 123 -18.99 8.29 -7.28
CA LEU A 123 -18.37 7.49 -8.34
C LEU A 123 -18.04 6.06 -7.88
N CYS A 124 -17.44 5.94 -6.70
CA CYS A 124 -16.72 4.77 -6.23
C CYS A 124 -17.48 3.99 -5.14
N GLY A 125 -18.60 4.54 -4.64
CA GLY A 125 -19.43 3.93 -3.61
C GLY A 125 -19.19 4.51 -2.21
N PRO A 126 -20.15 4.30 -1.29
CA PRO A 126 -20.14 4.90 0.05
C PRO A 126 -19.02 4.32 0.93
N GLU A 127 -18.53 5.13 1.87
CA GLU A 127 -17.56 4.71 2.89
C GLU A 127 -18.20 3.68 3.86
N ASN A 128 -17.49 2.57 4.10
CA ASN A 128 -17.97 1.41 4.86
C ASN A 128 -17.28 1.24 6.24
N LYS A 129 -16.89 2.34 6.89
CA LYS A 129 -16.11 2.40 8.15
C LYS A 129 -14.73 1.72 8.08
N ASN A 130 -14.19 1.54 6.90
CA ASN A 130 -12.88 0.94 6.67
C ASN A 130 -11.77 2.01 6.57
N MET A 131 -12.12 3.29 6.47
CA MET A 131 -11.16 4.37 6.28
C MET A 131 -10.88 5.16 7.56
N ASN A 132 -9.73 5.82 7.60
CA ASN A 132 -9.37 6.69 8.73
C ASN A 132 -10.11 8.04 8.63
N ASN A 133 -11.17 8.20 9.42
CA ASN A 133 -11.99 9.42 9.44
C ASN A 133 -11.17 10.70 9.73
N SER A 134 -10.15 10.63 10.57
CA SER A 134 -9.28 11.77 10.89
C SER A 134 -8.41 12.20 9.71
N ARG A 135 -8.26 11.36 8.69
CA ARG A 135 -7.52 11.66 7.45
C ARG A 135 -8.41 12.04 6.27
N MET A 136 -9.74 12.00 6.42
CA MET A 136 -10.67 12.43 5.35
C MET A 136 -10.32 13.78 4.75
N PRO A 137 -10.04 14.85 5.53
CA PRO A 137 -9.67 16.14 4.95
C PRO A 137 -8.45 16.06 4.03
N VAL A 138 -7.50 15.16 4.29
CA VAL A 138 -6.34 14.94 3.43
C VAL A 138 -6.78 14.30 2.11
N TYR A 139 -7.51 13.19 2.16
CA TYR A 139 -7.97 12.49 0.95
C TYR A 139 -8.76 13.43 0.03
N LEU A 140 -9.73 14.16 0.58
CA LEU A 140 -10.60 15.05 -0.21
C LEU A 140 -9.89 16.34 -0.69
N SER A 141 -8.73 16.70 -0.10
CA SER A 141 -7.95 17.86 -0.55
C SER A 141 -7.05 17.57 -1.76
N HIS A 142 -6.75 16.28 -1.96
CA HIS A 142 -5.96 15.77 -3.08
C HIS A 142 -6.82 15.14 -4.17
N GLU A 143 -8.00 14.62 -3.82
CA GLU A 143 -8.83 13.85 -4.73
C GLU A 143 -10.24 14.46 -4.85
N PRO A 144 -10.79 14.59 -6.07
CA PRO A 144 -10.21 14.14 -7.34
C PRO A 144 -9.10 15.07 -7.87
N ASP A 145 -8.03 14.50 -8.44
CA ASP A 145 -6.90 15.25 -9.04
C ASP A 145 -7.09 15.54 -10.56
N GLY A 146 -8.35 15.79 -10.96
CA GLY A 146 -8.71 16.21 -12.31
C GLY A 146 -8.74 15.10 -13.38
N THR A 147 -9.64 15.24 -14.36
CA THR A 147 -9.65 14.42 -15.58
C THR A 147 -10.29 15.21 -16.73
N SER A 148 -10.34 14.67 -17.95
CA SER A 148 -11.02 15.36 -19.06
C SER A 148 -12.50 14.97 -19.15
N VAL A 149 -13.36 15.90 -19.60
CA VAL A 149 -14.77 15.56 -19.90
C VAL A 149 -14.85 14.44 -20.94
N LYS A 150 -13.92 14.40 -21.90
CA LYS A 150 -13.83 13.31 -22.89
C LYS A 150 -13.60 11.95 -22.24
N ASN A 151 -12.78 11.88 -21.18
CA ASN A 151 -12.57 10.63 -20.45
C ASN A 151 -13.88 10.17 -19.78
N MET A 152 -14.62 11.09 -19.15
CA MET A 152 -15.92 10.76 -18.54
C MET A 152 -16.96 10.31 -19.58
N ILE A 153 -16.95 10.90 -20.77
CA ILE A 153 -17.79 10.44 -21.89
C ILE A 153 -17.40 9.01 -22.30
N HIS A 154 -16.10 8.67 -22.30
CA HIS A 154 -15.66 7.29 -22.60
C HIS A 154 -16.20 6.29 -21.57
N TYR A 155 -16.17 6.64 -20.28
CA TYR A 155 -16.83 5.83 -19.24
C TYR A 155 -18.33 5.66 -19.51
N ALA A 156 -19.02 6.75 -19.87
CA ALA A 156 -20.44 6.69 -20.20
C ALA A 156 -20.73 5.79 -21.42
N GLN A 157 -19.87 5.80 -22.44
CA GLN A 157 -19.95 4.87 -23.57
C GLN A 157 -19.78 3.40 -23.12
N GLY A 158 -18.85 3.15 -22.19
CA GLY A 158 -18.64 1.83 -21.58
C GLY A 158 -19.86 1.32 -20.84
N VAL A 159 -20.48 2.17 -20.00
CA VAL A 159 -21.71 1.84 -19.27
C VAL A 159 -22.87 1.51 -20.22
N GLN A 160 -22.99 2.23 -21.33
CA GLN A 160 -24.06 1.99 -22.32
C GLN A 160 -23.88 0.71 -23.11
N THR A 161 -22.67 0.47 -23.57
CA THR A 161 -22.39 -0.60 -24.54
C THR A 161 -22.08 -1.91 -23.85
N ASN A 162 -21.57 -1.85 -22.62
CA ASN A 162 -20.98 -2.97 -21.91
C ASN A 162 -19.88 -3.67 -22.74
N ILE A 163 -19.10 -2.90 -23.50
CA ILE A 163 -18.00 -3.40 -24.34
C ILE A 163 -16.70 -2.73 -23.89
N PHE A 164 -15.66 -3.52 -23.64
CA PHE A 164 -14.31 -3.02 -23.39
C PHE A 164 -13.65 -2.58 -24.70
N ARG A 165 -13.76 -1.28 -25.04
CA ARG A 165 -13.28 -0.75 -26.34
C ARG A 165 -12.78 0.69 -26.29
N ALA A 166 -12.13 1.10 -27.37
CA ALA A 166 -11.68 2.48 -27.56
C ALA A 166 -12.85 3.48 -27.68
N TYR A 167 -12.55 4.78 -27.56
CA TYR A 167 -13.53 5.87 -27.60
C TYR A 167 -14.31 5.91 -28.92
N ASP A 168 -15.63 6.04 -28.84
CA ASP A 168 -16.46 6.30 -30.02
C ASP A 168 -16.53 7.80 -30.32
N TYR A 169 -16.08 8.22 -31.50
CA TYR A 169 -16.14 9.61 -31.92
C TYR A 169 -17.51 10.05 -32.45
N GLY A 170 -18.51 9.17 -32.39
CA GLY A 170 -19.91 9.48 -32.68
C GLY A 170 -20.26 9.45 -34.18
N SER A 171 -19.29 9.16 -35.06
CA SER A 171 -19.58 8.86 -36.47
C SER A 171 -18.54 7.95 -37.12
N PRO A 172 -18.93 7.15 -38.14
CA PRO A 172 -18.01 6.30 -38.89
C PRO A 172 -16.82 7.06 -39.48
N GLN A 173 -17.03 8.29 -39.96
CA GLN A 173 -15.97 9.11 -40.56
C GLN A 173 -14.95 9.55 -39.51
N LYS A 174 -15.39 9.97 -38.32
CA LYS A 174 -14.47 10.35 -37.25
C LYS A 174 -13.72 9.13 -36.71
N ASN A 175 -14.39 7.98 -36.54
CA ASN A 175 -13.73 6.74 -36.16
C ASN A 175 -12.68 6.31 -37.20
N GLN A 176 -12.99 6.44 -38.50
CA GLN A 176 -12.04 6.15 -39.57
C GLN A 176 -10.78 7.01 -39.46
N LEU A 177 -10.91 8.31 -39.14
CA LEU A 177 -9.76 9.21 -38.96
C LEU A 177 -8.87 8.82 -37.77
N HIS A 178 -9.44 8.21 -36.73
CA HIS A 178 -8.71 7.85 -35.51
C HIS A 178 -8.18 6.41 -35.50
N TYR A 179 -8.89 5.48 -36.14
CA TYR A 179 -8.64 4.04 -36.02
C TYR A 179 -8.37 3.35 -37.35
N ASN A 180 -8.49 4.06 -38.48
CA ASN A 180 -8.52 3.45 -39.83
C ASN A 180 -9.63 2.40 -40.01
N GLN A 181 -10.67 2.45 -39.18
CA GLN A 181 -11.88 1.64 -39.25
C GLN A 181 -13.09 2.45 -38.79
N THR A 182 -14.29 2.06 -39.22
CA THR A 182 -15.54 2.82 -38.99
C THR A 182 -16.12 2.66 -37.57
N THR A 183 -15.68 1.66 -36.82
CA THR A 183 -16.08 1.39 -35.44
C THR A 183 -14.87 1.46 -34.51
N PRO A 184 -15.04 1.79 -33.22
CA PRO A 184 -13.92 1.74 -32.27
C PRO A 184 -13.42 0.30 -32.08
N PRO A 185 -12.10 0.05 -32.07
CA PRO A 185 -11.56 -1.28 -31.81
C PRO A 185 -11.83 -1.73 -30.37
N GLU A 186 -12.15 -3.00 -30.21
CA GLU A 186 -12.32 -3.67 -28.91
C GLU A 186 -10.96 -4.12 -28.36
N TYR A 187 -10.81 -4.08 -27.04
CA TYR A 187 -9.62 -4.54 -26.35
C TYR A 187 -9.78 -6.00 -25.95
N ASN A 188 -8.76 -6.82 -26.22
CA ASN A 188 -8.84 -8.26 -26.00
C ASN A 188 -8.10 -8.67 -24.73
N ILE A 189 -8.85 -8.90 -23.64
CA ILE A 189 -8.25 -9.31 -22.36
C ILE A 189 -7.64 -10.72 -22.41
N LEU A 190 -8.11 -11.60 -23.32
CA LEU A 190 -7.52 -12.93 -23.55
C LEU A 190 -6.07 -12.86 -24.06
N ALA A 191 -5.66 -11.73 -24.62
CA ALA A 191 -4.30 -11.53 -25.12
C ALA A 191 -3.30 -11.16 -24.01
N VAL A 192 -3.75 -10.89 -22.79
CA VAL A 192 -2.88 -10.57 -21.65
C VAL A 192 -2.26 -11.84 -21.10
N LYS A 193 -0.93 -11.96 -21.22
CA LYS A 193 -0.18 -13.15 -20.79
C LYS A 193 0.52 -12.99 -19.43
N ILE A 194 0.55 -11.78 -18.89
CA ILE A 194 1.27 -11.46 -17.65
C ILE A 194 0.65 -12.23 -16.47
N PRO A 195 1.45 -12.86 -15.59
CA PRO A 195 0.96 -13.39 -14.32
C PRO A 195 0.21 -12.33 -13.53
N THR A 196 -1.10 -12.52 -13.36
CA THR A 196 -1.99 -11.49 -12.80
C THR A 196 -2.58 -11.92 -11.45
N ALA A 197 -2.47 -11.06 -10.44
CA ALA A 197 -3.20 -11.15 -9.18
C ALA A 197 -4.40 -10.21 -9.18
N ILE A 198 -5.57 -10.71 -8.78
CA ILE A 198 -6.82 -9.94 -8.76
C ILE A 198 -7.32 -9.78 -7.33
N PHE A 199 -7.64 -8.54 -6.95
CA PHE A 199 -8.25 -8.20 -5.67
C PHE A 199 -9.57 -7.47 -5.90
N TRP A 200 -10.67 -8.00 -5.38
CA TRP A 200 -12.02 -7.51 -5.69
C TRP A 200 -13.00 -7.67 -4.52
N SER A 201 -14.13 -6.96 -4.61
CA SER A 201 -15.22 -7.03 -3.63
C SER A 201 -16.58 -6.91 -4.32
N SER A 202 -17.61 -7.51 -3.72
CA SER A 202 -18.97 -7.41 -4.23
C SER A 202 -19.69 -6.14 -3.79
N ASP A 203 -19.15 -5.45 -2.77
CA ASP A 203 -19.65 -4.16 -2.27
C ASP A 203 -19.09 -2.96 -3.07
N ASP A 204 -18.19 -3.21 -4.01
CA ASP A 204 -17.68 -2.22 -4.95
C ASP A 204 -18.78 -1.76 -5.92
N TRP A 205 -18.96 -0.44 -6.05
CA TRP A 205 -19.98 0.16 -6.91
C TRP A 205 -19.52 0.39 -8.35
N LEU A 206 -18.21 0.39 -8.60
CA LEU A 206 -17.62 0.69 -9.90
C LEU A 206 -17.02 -0.57 -10.55
N ALA A 207 -16.21 -1.33 -9.82
CA ALA A 207 -15.77 -2.66 -10.25
C ALA A 207 -16.78 -3.71 -9.77
N ASP A 208 -18.00 -3.65 -10.31
CA ASP A 208 -19.10 -4.54 -9.91
C ASP A 208 -18.76 -6.01 -10.14
N ALA A 209 -19.27 -6.90 -9.27
CA ALA A 209 -19.00 -8.33 -9.31
C ALA A 209 -19.33 -8.99 -10.66
N ILE A 210 -20.35 -8.54 -11.38
CA ILE A 210 -20.72 -9.06 -12.70
C ILE A 210 -19.68 -8.64 -13.75
N ASP A 211 -19.23 -7.39 -13.70
CA ASP A 211 -18.21 -6.87 -14.62
C ASP A 211 -16.83 -7.47 -14.32
N VAL A 212 -16.53 -7.76 -13.05
CA VAL A 212 -15.31 -8.48 -12.64
C VAL A 212 -15.35 -9.95 -13.06
N ALA A 213 -16.52 -10.61 -13.02
CA ALA A 213 -16.68 -11.99 -13.50
C ALA A 213 -16.23 -12.16 -14.96
N TYR A 214 -16.50 -11.15 -15.82
CA TYR A 214 -15.98 -11.15 -17.19
C TYR A 214 -14.45 -11.26 -17.25
N ILE A 215 -13.73 -10.62 -16.31
CA ILE A 215 -12.25 -10.70 -16.25
C ILE A 215 -11.84 -12.12 -15.86
N PHE A 216 -12.49 -12.73 -14.87
CA PHE A 216 -12.23 -14.13 -14.49
C PHE A 216 -12.48 -15.11 -15.64
N ASP A 217 -13.54 -14.89 -16.42
CA ASP A 217 -13.91 -15.77 -17.53
C ASP A 217 -12.97 -15.66 -18.74
N ASN A 218 -12.25 -14.55 -18.89
CA ASN A 218 -11.49 -14.22 -20.10
C ASN A 218 -9.99 -14.00 -19.88
N LEU A 219 -9.50 -13.83 -18.66
CA LEU A 219 -8.07 -13.67 -18.39
C LEU A 219 -7.42 -15.04 -18.14
N GLN A 220 -6.43 -15.41 -18.96
CA GLN A 220 -5.87 -16.77 -18.92
C GLN A 220 -4.89 -17.01 -17.77
N ASN A 221 -4.10 -16.00 -17.37
CA ASN A 221 -2.99 -16.16 -16.44
C ASN A 221 -3.26 -15.51 -15.08
N ILE A 222 -4.32 -15.93 -14.41
CA ILE A 222 -4.64 -15.52 -13.05
C ILE A 222 -3.85 -16.41 -12.08
N VAL A 223 -2.87 -15.84 -11.40
CA VAL A 223 -1.99 -16.57 -10.46
C VAL A 223 -2.40 -16.40 -9.00
N TYR A 224 -3.25 -15.41 -8.72
CA TYR A 224 -3.76 -15.16 -7.38
C TYR A 224 -5.11 -14.43 -7.44
N GLU A 225 -6.03 -14.82 -6.57
CA GLU A 225 -7.33 -14.16 -6.41
C GLU A 225 -7.57 -13.90 -4.92
N LYS A 226 -8.04 -12.70 -4.59
CA LYS A 226 -8.52 -12.35 -3.26
C LYS A 226 -9.82 -11.58 -3.31
N TYR A 227 -10.87 -12.23 -2.81
CA TYR A 227 -12.13 -11.57 -2.46
C TYR A 227 -12.03 -10.92 -1.07
N VAL A 228 -12.38 -9.64 -0.96
CA VAL A 228 -12.37 -8.90 0.31
C VAL A 228 -13.77 -8.36 0.63
N PRO A 229 -14.55 -9.02 1.49
CA PRO A 229 -15.93 -8.61 1.77
C PRO A 229 -15.96 -7.24 2.48
N GLY A 230 -16.97 -6.42 2.19
CA GLY A 230 -17.18 -5.12 2.81
C GLY A 230 -16.33 -3.97 2.23
N TYR A 231 -15.39 -4.27 1.34
CA TYR A 231 -14.58 -3.25 0.66
C TYR A 231 -15.39 -2.53 -0.41
N ASN A 232 -15.47 -1.21 -0.32
CA ASN A 232 -15.86 -0.38 -1.45
C ASN A 232 -14.68 -0.20 -2.42
N HIS A 233 -14.88 0.56 -3.48
CA HIS A 233 -13.88 0.75 -4.52
C HIS A 233 -12.59 1.45 -4.05
N LEU A 234 -12.69 2.36 -3.07
CA LEU A 234 -11.55 3.14 -2.55
C LEU A 234 -10.84 2.43 -1.40
N ASP A 235 -11.47 1.43 -0.78
CA ASP A 235 -10.89 0.68 0.34
C ASP A 235 -9.61 -0.08 -0.06
N PHE A 236 -9.47 -0.46 -1.33
CA PHE A 236 -8.24 -1.08 -1.85
C PHE A 236 -7.00 -0.18 -1.77
N VAL A 237 -7.18 1.13 -1.60
CA VAL A 237 -6.10 2.12 -1.46
C VAL A 237 -6.13 2.86 -0.12
N TRP A 238 -7.32 3.07 0.48
CA TRP A 238 -7.49 3.92 1.67
C TRP A 238 -7.89 3.17 2.94
N ALA A 239 -8.26 1.89 2.86
CA ALA A 239 -8.68 1.18 4.06
C ALA A 239 -7.52 1.01 5.04
N ILE A 240 -7.80 1.18 6.34
CA ILE A 240 -6.82 0.95 7.41
C ILE A 240 -6.33 -0.50 7.45
N SER A 241 -7.13 -1.43 6.92
CA SER A 241 -6.82 -2.87 6.82
C SER A 241 -6.15 -3.28 5.52
N ALA A 242 -6.03 -2.39 4.52
CA ALA A 242 -5.50 -2.74 3.20
C ALA A 242 -4.06 -3.27 3.29
N ASN A 243 -3.27 -2.77 4.25
CA ASN A 243 -1.91 -3.25 4.48
C ASN A 243 -1.87 -4.75 4.82
N LYS A 244 -2.81 -5.23 5.64
CA LYS A 244 -2.87 -6.64 6.08
C LYS A 244 -3.58 -7.54 5.07
N LEU A 245 -4.65 -7.04 4.44
CA LEU A 245 -5.54 -7.86 3.61
C LEU A 245 -5.17 -7.89 2.13
N ILE A 246 -4.43 -6.89 1.65
CA ILE A 246 -4.05 -6.72 0.24
C ILE A 246 -2.53 -6.64 0.10
N TYR A 247 -1.89 -5.68 0.77
CA TYR A 247 -0.49 -5.36 0.49
C TYR A 247 0.45 -6.45 0.97
N SER A 248 0.16 -7.08 2.11
CA SER A 248 0.87 -8.30 2.53
C SER A 248 0.76 -9.38 1.46
N ASP A 249 -0.43 -9.73 1.00
CA ASP A 249 -0.65 -10.75 -0.04
C ASP A 249 0.06 -10.43 -1.37
N LEU A 250 0.09 -9.15 -1.76
CA LEU A 250 0.83 -8.65 -2.91
C LEU A 250 2.35 -8.80 -2.75
N LEU A 251 2.88 -8.66 -1.53
CA LEU A 251 4.30 -8.88 -1.26
C LEU A 251 4.64 -10.38 -1.23
N ASN A 252 3.68 -11.24 -0.87
CA ASN A 252 3.84 -12.69 -0.80
C ASN A 252 3.83 -13.34 -2.17
N SER A 253 3.13 -12.75 -3.14
CA SER A 253 3.14 -13.21 -4.54
C SER A 253 4.53 -13.20 -5.17
N LYS A 254 5.53 -12.56 -4.53
CA LYS A 254 6.96 -12.65 -4.89
C LYS A 254 7.58 -14.05 -4.68
N GLY A 255 6.81 -15.02 -4.19
CA GLY A 255 7.23 -16.42 -4.05
C GLY A 255 7.96 -16.72 -2.75
N TYR A 256 7.77 -15.89 -1.72
CA TYR A 256 8.29 -16.10 -0.37
C TYR A 256 7.12 -16.42 0.56
N PRO A 257 7.05 -17.63 1.14
CA PRO A 257 6.12 -17.86 2.24
C PRO A 257 6.50 -16.96 3.42
N TRP A 258 5.51 -16.60 4.21
CA TRP A 258 5.75 -15.93 5.47
C TRP A 258 4.59 -16.19 6.43
N GLU A 259 4.86 -15.95 7.71
CA GLU A 259 3.87 -15.97 8.77
C GLU A 259 4.13 -14.84 9.77
N GLU A 260 3.07 -14.43 10.46
CA GLU A 260 3.15 -13.47 11.56
C GLU A 260 3.03 -14.20 12.89
N HIS A 261 3.98 -13.96 13.79
CA HIS A 261 3.98 -14.44 15.16
C HIS A 261 3.73 -13.29 16.12
N LYS A 262 3.03 -13.59 17.21
CA LYS A 262 2.89 -12.68 18.35
C LYS A 262 3.78 -13.14 19.49
N VAL A 263 4.77 -12.32 19.83
CA VAL A 263 5.71 -12.57 20.93
C VAL A 263 5.34 -11.66 22.08
N THR A 264 4.99 -12.23 23.24
CA THR A 264 4.68 -11.43 24.44
C THR A 264 5.92 -11.26 25.30
N THR A 265 6.25 -10.03 25.65
CA THR A 265 7.40 -9.69 26.49
C THR A 265 7.08 -9.89 27.98
N ALA A 266 8.12 -9.92 28.82
CA ALA A 266 7.95 -10.11 30.26
C ALA A 266 7.11 -9.01 30.93
N ASP A 267 7.18 -7.78 30.42
CA ASP A 267 6.41 -6.63 30.87
C ASP A 267 5.05 -6.48 30.19
N GLY A 268 4.72 -7.33 29.21
CA GLY A 268 3.37 -7.48 28.68
C GLY A 268 3.10 -6.86 27.31
N TYR A 269 4.10 -6.31 26.62
CA TYR A 269 3.96 -5.89 25.23
C TYR A 269 3.82 -7.10 24.31
N ILE A 270 3.05 -6.93 23.22
CA ILE A 270 2.81 -7.98 22.23
C ILE A 270 3.44 -7.54 20.92
N LEU A 271 4.60 -8.13 20.61
CA LEU A 271 5.40 -7.82 19.44
C LEU A 271 4.93 -8.63 18.22
N GLY A 272 4.74 -7.96 17.08
CA GLY A 272 4.54 -8.64 15.81
C GLY A 272 5.88 -9.02 15.19
N VAL A 273 6.15 -10.32 15.01
CA VAL A 273 7.40 -10.80 14.40
C VAL A 273 7.05 -11.53 13.11
N PHE A 274 7.63 -11.12 11.99
CA PHE A 274 7.41 -11.82 10.72
C PHE A 274 8.47 -12.89 10.50
N HIS A 275 8.09 -13.99 9.88
CA HIS A 275 8.98 -15.11 9.61
C HIS A 275 8.84 -15.50 8.14
N VAL A 276 9.96 -15.58 7.43
CA VAL A 276 10.10 -16.04 6.05
C VAL A 276 10.94 -17.32 6.09
N PRO A 277 10.30 -18.51 6.11
CA PRO A 277 10.99 -19.77 6.41
C PRO A 277 11.96 -20.23 5.32
N HIS A 278 11.75 -19.82 4.07
CA HIS A 278 12.64 -20.15 2.96
C HIS A 278 12.48 -19.17 1.79
N GLY A 279 13.48 -19.15 0.92
CA GLY A 279 13.43 -18.42 -0.35
C GLY A 279 12.56 -19.08 -1.41
N ARG A 280 12.61 -18.55 -2.64
CA ARG A 280 11.78 -19.03 -3.76
C ARG A 280 12.04 -20.48 -4.15
N ASN A 281 13.27 -20.95 -3.94
CA ASN A 281 13.67 -22.33 -4.13
C ASN A 281 13.88 -22.98 -2.75
N PRO A 282 12.95 -23.81 -2.26
CA PRO A 282 13.04 -24.39 -0.93
C PRO A 282 14.29 -25.28 -0.83
N SER A 283 15.11 -25.00 0.18
CA SER A 283 16.20 -25.86 0.64
C SER A 283 15.90 -26.32 2.08
N SER A 284 16.72 -27.20 2.64
CA SER A 284 16.57 -27.65 4.04
C SER A 284 16.45 -26.48 5.02
N LEU A 285 15.73 -26.68 6.13
CA LEU A 285 15.57 -25.69 7.22
C LEU A 285 16.89 -24.97 7.52
N GLY A 286 16.91 -23.67 7.21
CA GLY A 286 18.07 -22.79 7.36
C GLY A 286 18.40 -22.48 8.81
N ARG A 287 19.57 -21.89 9.04
CA ARG A 287 19.88 -21.30 10.36
C ARG A 287 19.07 -20.02 10.54
N PRO A 288 18.47 -19.78 11.72
CA PRO A 288 17.64 -18.60 11.93
C PRO A 288 18.50 -17.34 11.95
N VAL A 289 17.97 -16.28 11.35
CA VAL A 289 18.54 -14.93 11.36
C VAL A 289 17.44 -13.94 11.72
N LEU A 290 17.63 -13.18 12.80
CA LEU A 290 16.77 -12.08 13.21
C LEU A 290 17.29 -10.76 12.65
N LEU A 291 16.51 -10.11 11.80
CA LEU A 291 16.74 -8.77 11.27
C LEU A 291 15.95 -7.75 12.09
N GLN A 292 16.64 -6.77 12.67
CA GLN A 292 16.04 -5.77 13.57
C GLN A 292 16.18 -4.35 13.02
N HIS A 293 15.03 -3.71 12.79
CA HIS A 293 14.92 -2.37 12.23
C HIS A 293 15.45 -1.25 13.15
N GLY A 294 15.53 -0.02 12.62
CA GLY A 294 15.99 1.17 13.35
C GLY A 294 14.88 1.99 14.02
N LEU A 295 15.23 3.19 14.50
CA LEU A 295 14.28 4.16 15.06
C LEU A 295 13.31 4.65 13.98
N LEU A 296 12.02 4.78 14.31
CA LEU A 296 10.93 5.18 13.39
C LEU A 296 10.75 4.26 12.17
N ASP A 297 11.07 2.98 12.34
CA ASP A 297 11.07 1.98 11.27
C ASP A 297 10.23 0.75 11.67
N SER A 298 10.15 -0.24 10.79
CA SER A 298 9.53 -1.53 11.03
C SER A 298 10.21 -2.66 10.25
N ALA A 299 9.79 -3.89 10.52
CA ALA A 299 10.24 -5.09 9.81
C ALA A 299 10.14 -4.99 8.28
N THR A 300 9.24 -4.16 7.73
CA THR A 300 9.06 -4.01 6.28
C THR A 300 10.31 -3.52 5.57
N SER A 301 11.19 -2.76 6.24
CA SER A 301 12.40 -2.23 5.63
C SER A 301 13.35 -3.31 5.11
N TRP A 302 13.24 -4.53 5.62
CA TRP A 302 14.04 -5.67 5.16
C TRP A 302 13.52 -6.34 3.89
N VAL A 303 12.31 -6.00 3.45
CA VAL A 303 11.56 -6.70 2.38
C VAL A 303 10.83 -5.74 1.42
N ILE A 304 11.08 -4.44 1.52
CA ILE A 304 10.32 -3.42 0.79
C ILE A 304 10.69 -3.35 -0.71
N ASN A 305 11.91 -3.73 -1.10
CA ASN A 305 12.40 -3.66 -2.48
C ASN A 305 12.24 -5.00 -3.23
N PHE A 306 12.94 -5.15 -4.36
CA PHE A 306 13.01 -6.41 -5.11
C PHE A 306 13.78 -7.51 -4.33
N PRO A 307 13.55 -8.79 -4.64
CA PRO A 307 14.23 -9.93 -4.04
C PRO A 307 15.76 -9.78 -3.94
N GLU A 308 16.41 -9.38 -5.03
CA GLU A 308 17.86 -9.22 -5.14
C GLU A 308 18.40 -7.93 -4.50
N GLN A 309 17.54 -7.10 -3.92
CA GLN A 309 17.88 -5.82 -3.29
C GLN A 309 17.53 -5.76 -1.80
N SER A 310 16.69 -6.68 -1.33
CA SER A 310 16.18 -6.67 0.05
C SER A 310 16.86 -7.74 0.86
N LEU A 311 17.54 -7.37 1.94
CA LEU A 311 18.34 -8.32 2.72
C LEU A 311 17.52 -9.53 3.21
N GLY A 312 16.26 -9.34 3.59
CA GLY A 312 15.38 -10.44 4.00
C GLY A 312 15.20 -11.48 2.90
N PHE A 313 14.95 -11.04 1.66
CA PHE A 313 14.80 -11.94 0.51
C PHE A 313 16.12 -12.57 0.06
N ILE A 314 17.22 -11.80 0.08
CA ILE A 314 18.56 -12.31 -0.25
C ILE A 314 18.96 -13.43 0.71
N LEU A 315 18.71 -13.27 2.01
CA LEU A 315 18.99 -14.30 3.01
C LEU A 315 18.10 -15.53 2.84
N ALA A 316 16.80 -15.32 2.59
CA ALA A 316 15.87 -16.41 2.34
C ALA A 316 16.29 -17.24 1.10
N ASP A 317 16.66 -16.59 0.00
CA ASP A 317 17.16 -17.26 -1.21
C ASP A 317 18.52 -17.95 -1.01
N ALA A 318 19.33 -17.45 -0.07
CA ALA A 318 20.58 -18.09 0.34
C ALA A 318 20.37 -19.29 1.30
N GLY A 319 19.11 -19.62 1.65
CA GLY A 319 18.76 -20.78 2.48
C GLY A 319 18.79 -20.51 3.98
N TYR A 320 18.70 -19.25 4.41
CA TYR A 320 18.50 -18.91 5.83
C TYR A 320 17.01 -18.93 6.19
N ASP A 321 16.75 -19.22 7.47
CA ASP A 321 15.43 -19.07 8.09
C ASP A 321 15.34 -17.62 8.62
N VAL A 322 14.51 -16.77 8.00
CA VAL A 322 14.58 -15.32 8.20
C VAL A 322 13.46 -14.83 9.09
N TRP A 323 13.81 -14.16 10.19
CA TRP A 323 12.88 -13.55 11.13
C TRP A 323 13.06 -12.03 11.12
N LEU A 324 11.97 -11.29 11.07
CA LEU A 324 11.95 -9.83 11.00
C LEU A 324 11.27 -9.30 12.28
N GLY A 325 12.07 -8.73 13.17
CA GLY A 325 11.59 -8.25 14.47
C GLY A 325 10.97 -6.87 14.38
N ASN A 326 9.91 -6.63 15.16
CA ASN A 326 9.36 -5.29 15.41
C ASN A 326 9.44 -4.96 16.91
N MET A 327 9.79 -3.71 17.23
CA MET A 327 9.82 -3.24 18.61
C MET A 327 8.48 -2.69 19.08
N ARG A 328 8.24 -2.76 20.39
CA ARG A 328 7.08 -2.16 21.07
C ARG A 328 6.79 -0.74 20.57
N GLY A 329 5.50 -0.45 20.39
CA GLY A 329 5.01 0.87 19.97
C GLY A 329 5.03 1.13 18.46
N ASN A 330 5.74 0.34 17.65
CA ASN A 330 5.61 0.45 16.20
C ASN A 330 4.26 -0.12 15.69
N HIS A 331 3.93 0.10 14.42
CA HIS A 331 2.66 -0.31 13.81
C HIS A 331 2.28 -1.78 14.02
N TYR A 332 3.26 -2.68 14.04
CA TYR A 332 3.03 -4.13 14.16
C TYR A 332 3.06 -4.63 15.61
N SER A 333 3.53 -3.79 16.53
CA SER A 333 3.71 -4.08 17.96
C SER A 333 3.02 -3.05 18.86
N ARG A 334 1.88 -2.51 18.39
CA ARG A 334 1.02 -1.56 19.12
C ARG A 334 -0.05 -2.29 19.96
N ALA A 335 0.40 -3.20 20.84
CA ALA A 335 -0.47 -4.02 21.65
C ALA A 335 0.19 -4.39 22.98
N HIS A 336 -0.62 -4.50 24.03
CA HIS A 336 -0.18 -4.86 25.39
C HIS A 336 -1.28 -5.69 26.07
N VAL A 337 -0.90 -6.60 26.97
CA VAL A 337 -1.87 -7.46 27.69
C VAL A 337 -2.80 -6.68 28.63
N LYS A 338 -2.40 -5.46 29.03
CA LYS A 338 -3.10 -4.62 30.01
C LYS A 338 -3.52 -3.24 29.47
N TYR A 339 -2.71 -2.62 28.62
CA TYR A 339 -2.86 -1.19 28.28
C TYR A 339 -3.32 -1.05 26.83
N ASN A 340 -4.22 -0.11 26.58
CA ASN A 340 -4.67 0.26 25.25
C ASN A 340 -3.83 1.44 24.73
N PRO A 341 -3.13 1.30 23.59
CA PRO A 341 -2.22 2.33 23.07
C PRO A 341 -2.90 3.66 22.69
N ASP A 342 -4.21 3.66 22.41
CA ASP A 342 -4.97 4.87 22.07
C ASP A 342 -5.41 5.66 23.32
N HIS A 343 -5.61 4.96 24.43
CA HIS A 343 -6.27 5.51 25.61
C HIS A 343 -5.32 5.67 26.80
N ASP A 344 -4.38 4.73 26.97
CA ASP A 344 -3.55 4.63 28.16
C ASP A 344 -2.13 5.17 27.88
N GLU A 345 -1.77 6.29 28.52
CA GLU A 345 -0.40 6.84 28.44
C GLU A 345 0.65 5.87 28.99
N ALA A 346 0.27 4.99 29.92
CA ALA A 346 1.13 3.93 30.44
C ALA A 346 1.59 2.90 29.38
N PHE A 347 0.94 2.84 28.21
CA PHE A 347 1.43 2.07 27.07
C PHE A 347 2.71 2.69 26.45
N TRP A 348 2.93 3.98 26.62
CA TRP A 348 4.02 4.73 26.00
C TRP A 348 5.19 4.99 26.96
N ASP A 349 5.07 4.52 28.20
CA ASP A 349 6.11 4.62 29.23
C ASP A 349 7.16 3.52 29.05
N PHE A 350 7.94 3.62 27.98
CA PHE A 350 9.07 2.75 27.68
C PHE A 350 10.18 3.53 26.96
N SER A 351 11.40 3.01 27.05
CA SER A 351 12.59 3.52 26.38
C SER A 351 13.24 2.45 25.50
N TRP A 352 14.31 2.83 24.78
CA TRP A 352 15.10 1.85 24.03
C TRP A 352 15.82 0.85 24.95
N ASP A 353 16.01 1.17 26.23
CA ASP A 353 16.60 0.26 27.22
C ASP A 353 15.64 -0.90 27.53
N ASP A 354 14.35 -0.61 27.63
CA ASP A 354 13.31 -1.63 27.81
C ASP A 354 13.20 -2.53 26.57
N MET A 355 13.41 -1.99 25.37
CA MET A 355 13.52 -2.81 24.15
C MET A 355 14.73 -3.77 24.20
N ALA A 356 15.86 -3.32 24.74
CA ALA A 356 17.05 -4.16 24.89
C ALA A 356 16.83 -5.25 25.93
N ARG A 357 16.27 -4.90 27.09
CA ARG A 357 16.04 -5.79 28.22
C ARG A 357 14.93 -6.81 27.96
N ASP A 358 13.82 -6.39 27.35
CA ASP A 358 12.60 -7.18 27.30
C ASP A 358 12.21 -7.63 25.87
N ASP A 359 12.29 -6.76 24.86
CA ASP A 359 11.86 -7.11 23.49
C ASP A 359 12.82 -8.10 22.82
N LEU A 360 14.11 -7.74 22.79
CA LEU A 360 15.13 -8.51 22.06
C LEU A 360 15.28 -9.94 22.60
N PRO A 361 15.42 -10.18 23.93
CA PRO A 361 15.49 -11.53 24.47
C PRO A 361 14.20 -12.32 24.22
N SER A 362 13.03 -11.69 24.34
CA SER A 362 11.75 -12.35 24.08
C SER A 362 11.65 -12.86 22.65
N MET A 363 12.07 -12.06 21.66
CA MET A 363 12.14 -12.49 20.27
C MET A 363 13.15 -13.62 20.06
N ILE A 364 14.37 -13.49 20.59
CA ILE A 364 15.43 -14.51 20.46
C ILE A 364 14.95 -15.85 21.03
N TYR A 365 14.46 -15.89 22.27
CA TYR A 365 14.04 -17.13 22.92
C TYR A 365 12.81 -17.74 22.25
N TYR A 366 11.88 -16.91 21.78
CA TYR A 366 10.76 -17.39 20.98
C TYR A 366 11.24 -18.10 19.72
N ILE A 367 12.12 -17.46 18.93
CA ILE A 367 12.63 -18.02 17.66
C ILE A 367 13.40 -19.32 17.90
N LEU A 368 14.28 -19.36 18.91
CA LEU A 368 15.02 -20.58 19.24
C LEU A 368 14.09 -21.73 19.64
N ASN A 369 13.02 -21.42 20.39
CA ASN A 369 12.02 -22.42 20.76
C ASN A 369 11.20 -22.89 19.54
N GLN A 370 10.85 -22.01 18.60
CA GLN A 370 10.13 -22.40 17.38
C GLN A 370 11.01 -23.29 16.48
N THR A 371 12.24 -22.85 16.23
CA THR A 371 13.17 -23.46 15.27
C THR A 371 13.91 -24.68 15.84
N LYS A 372 13.87 -24.88 17.16
CA LYS A 372 14.64 -25.90 17.90
C LYS A 372 16.16 -25.74 17.74
N GLN A 373 16.61 -24.55 17.36
CA GLN A 373 18.02 -24.20 17.26
C GLN A 373 18.54 -23.68 18.60
N THR A 374 19.84 -23.81 18.83
CA THR A 374 20.50 -23.28 20.04
C THR A 374 21.08 -21.89 19.84
N GLN A 375 21.27 -21.47 18.59
CA GLN A 375 21.82 -20.16 18.24
C GLN A 375 21.12 -19.54 17.03
N ILE A 376 21.14 -18.21 16.98
CA ILE A 376 20.58 -17.36 15.93
C ILE A 376 21.63 -16.36 15.44
N GLY A 377 21.57 -15.94 14.17
CA GLY A 377 22.28 -14.74 13.72
C GLY A 377 21.43 -13.49 14.00
N TYR A 378 22.00 -12.44 14.56
CA TYR A 378 21.31 -11.17 14.78
C TYR A 378 21.91 -10.09 13.88
N VAL A 379 21.08 -9.37 13.14
CA VAL A 379 21.50 -8.21 12.34
C VAL A 379 20.64 -7.01 12.71
N GLY A 380 21.27 -6.00 13.31
CA GLY A 380 20.61 -4.75 13.66
C GLY A 380 20.94 -3.63 12.69
N HIS A 381 19.98 -2.72 12.47
CA HIS A 381 20.22 -1.42 11.84
C HIS A 381 20.01 -0.28 12.83
N SER A 382 20.94 0.67 12.93
CA SER A 382 20.79 1.89 13.73
C SER A 382 20.37 1.59 15.18
N GLN A 383 19.17 1.97 15.65
CA GLN A 383 18.66 1.60 16.99
C GLN A 383 18.66 0.07 17.24
N GLY A 384 18.39 -0.76 16.22
CA GLY A 384 18.51 -2.21 16.35
C GLY A 384 19.92 -2.64 16.74
N THR A 385 20.96 -1.89 16.35
CA THR A 385 22.33 -2.13 16.84
C THR A 385 22.53 -1.67 18.27
N MET A 386 21.96 -0.53 18.65
CA MET A 386 22.05 0.01 20.01
C MET A 386 21.45 -0.96 21.03
N VAL A 387 20.25 -1.47 20.73
CA VAL A 387 19.57 -2.51 21.51
C VAL A 387 20.42 -3.78 21.60
N GLY A 388 20.99 -4.24 20.48
CA GLY A 388 21.89 -5.39 20.47
C GLY A 388 23.15 -5.20 21.32
N PHE A 389 23.80 -4.03 21.25
CA PHE A 389 24.97 -3.73 22.08
C PHE A 389 24.63 -3.67 23.58
N ALA A 390 23.48 -3.06 23.93
CA ALA A 390 23.04 -2.95 25.31
C ALA A 390 22.75 -4.33 25.92
N GLU A 391 22.00 -5.16 25.20
CA GLU A 391 21.61 -6.49 25.67
C GLU A 391 22.78 -7.48 25.68
N PHE A 392 23.54 -7.58 24.59
CA PHE A 392 24.65 -8.54 24.53
C PHE A 392 25.87 -8.12 25.36
N GLY A 393 25.98 -6.82 25.69
CA GLY A 393 26.98 -6.30 26.62
C GLY A 393 26.64 -6.56 28.10
N ASN A 394 25.43 -6.99 28.40
CA ASN A 394 25.00 -7.26 29.77
C ASN A 394 25.53 -8.60 30.27
N LEU A 395 26.55 -8.56 31.14
CA LEU A 395 27.20 -9.77 31.70
C LEU A 395 26.26 -10.65 32.54
N ASN A 396 25.12 -10.11 32.98
CA ASN A 396 24.12 -10.87 33.73
C ASN A 396 23.09 -11.55 32.83
N ASN A 397 23.07 -11.25 31.52
CA ASN A 397 22.13 -11.84 30.58
C ASN A 397 22.77 -12.96 29.75
N SER A 398 21.97 -14.00 29.50
CA SER A 398 22.37 -15.19 28.77
C SER A 398 22.08 -15.12 27.28
N ALA A 399 21.29 -14.15 26.80
CA ALA A 399 20.87 -14.07 25.40
C ALA A 399 22.06 -14.00 24.42
N GLN A 400 23.17 -13.37 24.80
CA GLN A 400 24.40 -13.34 23.99
C GLN A 400 24.93 -14.74 23.65
N ASN A 401 24.75 -15.73 24.54
CA ASN A 401 25.23 -17.09 24.33
C ASN A 401 24.46 -17.80 23.20
N ASN A 402 23.28 -17.29 22.87
CA ASN A 402 22.45 -17.77 21.78
C ASN A 402 22.68 -17.00 20.47
N VAL A 403 23.60 -16.04 20.41
CA VAL A 403 23.86 -15.28 19.18
C VAL A 403 25.17 -15.76 18.55
N SER A 404 25.08 -16.40 17.39
CA SER A 404 26.25 -16.94 16.67
C SER A 404 26.98 -15.88 15.84
N LEU A 405 26.26 -14.84 15.41
CA LEU A 405 26.78 -13.72 14.65
C LEU A 405 26.00 -12.47 15.02
N TYR A 406 26.70 -11.38 15.30
CA TYR A 406 26.09 -10.06 15.42
C TYR A 406 26.55 -9.15 14.27
N GLY A 407 25.67 -8.94 13.28
CA GLY A 407 25.84 -7.97 12.22
C GLY A 407 25.33 -6.59 12.65
N SER A 408 26.16 -5.56 12.54
CA SER A 408 25.83 -4.21 12.98
C SER A 408 25.86 -3.23 11.80
N LEU A 409 24.69 -2.87 11.28
CA LEU A 409 24.52 -1.96 10.14
C LEU A 409 24.27 -0.54 10.64
N ALA A 410 25.13 0.41 10.26
CA ALA A 410 25.14 1.76 10.84
C ALA A 410 25.17 1.73 12.38
N PRO A 411 26.24 1.17 12.99
CA PRO A 411 26.31 0.92 14.43
C PRO A 411 26.12 2.20 15.25
N VAL A 412 25.23 2.13 16.24
CA VAL A 412 24.93 3.22 17.18
C VAL A 412 25.21 2.75 18.59
N ALA A 413 26.17 3.42 19.24
CA ALA A 413 26.43 3.29 20.68
C ALA A 413 26.38 4.65 21.41
N HIS A 414 26.72 5.73 20.70
CA HIS A 414 26.69 7.10 21.23
C HIS A 414 26.14 8.07 20.18
N LEU A 415 25.38 9.09 20.62
CA LEU A 415 24.72 10.06 19.75
C LEU A 415 25.35 11.48 19.80
N ALA A 416 26.40 11.69 20.60
CA ALA A 416 26.96 13.01 20.89
C ALA A 416 27.46 13.79 19.65
N HIS A 417 27.80 13.08 18.56
CA HIS A 417 28.37 13.68 17.35
C HIS A 417 27.53 13.45 16.09
N ILE A 418 26.23 13.14 16.22
CA ILE A 418 25.38 12.99 15.03
C ILE A 418 25.33 14.29 14.24
N LYS A 419 25.39 14.18 12.91
CA LYS A 419 25.31 15.34 11.99
C LYS A 419 23.87 15.71 11.64
N SER A 420 22.92 14.78 11.87
CA SER A 420 21.50 14.98 11.60
C SER A 420 20.95 16.20 12.37
N PRO A 421 20.00 16.96 11.80
CA PRO A 421 19.28 18.03 12.52
C PRO A 421 18.65 17.56 13.84
N LEU A 422 18.41 16.25 14.01
CA LEU A 422 18.01 15.64 15.27
C LEU A 422 18.92 16.02 16.45
N LYS A 423 20.20 16.34 16.22
CA LYS A 423 21.10 16.82 17.27
C LYS A 423 20.59 18.06 17.99
N TYR A 424 19.85 18.94 17.30
CA TYR A 424 19.31 20.16 17.91
C TYR A 424 18.07 19.86 18.75
N LEU A 425 17.35 18.79 18.42
CA LEU A 425 16.18 18.32 19.17
C LEU A 425 16.59 17.47 20.40
N PHE A 426 17.68 16.72 20.30
CA PHE A 426 18.20 15.91 21.41
C PHE A 426 19.14 16.68 22.36
N ASN A 427 19.66 17.83 21.94
CA ASN A 427 20.51 18.69 22.76
C ASN A 427 19.68 19.81 23.42
N THR A 428 18.65 19.43 24.18
CA THR A 428 17.67 20.33 24.78
C THR A 428 17.81 20.37 26.30
N SER A 429 18.66 21.28 26.81
CA SER A 429 18.76 21.65 28.24
C SER A 429 18.97 20.49 29.23
N THR A 430 18.93 20.78 30.53
CA THR A 430 19.14 19.79 31.62
C THR A 430 17.97 18.84 31.84
N ASN A 431 16.82 19.02 31.17
CA ASN A 431 15.63 18.17 31.32
C ASN A 431 14.96 17.88 29.95
N PRO A 432 15.50 16.95 29.15
CA PRO A 432 14.95 16.62 27.82
C PRO A 432 13.55 16.03 27.89
N GLU A 433 13.22 15.27 28.93
CA GLU A 433 11.91 14.62 29.11
C GLU A 433 10.77 15.65 29.16
N GLU A 434 10.89 16.67 30.00
CA GLU A 434 9.89 17.74 30.14
C GLU A 434 9.69 18.52 28.83
N VAL A 435 10.78 18.84 28.12
CA VAL A 435 10.73 19.54 26.84
C VAL A 435 9.98 18.71 25.80
N TRP A 436 10.32 17.42 25.68
CA TRP A 436 9.69 16.54 24.71
C TRP A 436 8.23 16.25 25.01
N HIS A 437 7.86 16.04 26.28
CA HIS A 437 6.47 15.88 26.66
C HIS A 437 5.64 17.13 26.44
N THR A 438 6.22 18.32 26.65
CA THR A 438 5.54 19.58 26.35
C THR A 438 5.30 19.75 24.84
N LEU A 439 6.26 19.36 24.01
CA LEU A 439 6.18 19.55 22.55
C LEU A 439 5.35 18.48 21.82
N CYS A 440 5.44 17.23 22.27
CA CYS A 440 4.91 16.06 21.58
C CYS A 440 3.82 15.31 22.37
N GLY A 441 3.70 15.54 23.68
CA GLY A 441 2.81 14.80 24.57
C GLY A 441 3.40 13.49 25.10
N TYR A 442 2.53 12.64 25.66
CA TYR A 442 2.87 11.36 26.31
C TYR A 442 2.39 10.14 25.49
N LYS A 443 1.99 10.35 24.24
CA LYS A 443 1.45 9.29 23.36
C LYS A 443 2.36 9.08 22.16
N ASP A 444 1.85 8.49 21.07
CA ASP A 444 2.60 8.27 19.83
C ASP A 444 3.47 9.50 19.46
N PHE A 445 4.68 9.25 18.97
CA PHE A 445 5.51 10.26 18.32
C PHE A 445 4.92 10.61 16.94
N LEU A 446 3.72 11.18 16.96
CA LEU A 446 3.04 11.79 15.84
C LEU A 446 2.71 13.22 16.27
N PRO A 447 3.02 14.25 15.46
CA PRO A 447 2.92 15.64 15.89
C PRO A 447 1.47 15.98 16.27
N SER A 448 1.22 16.03 17.57
CA SER A 448 -0.05 16.42 18.18
C SER A 448 -0.17 17.95 18.27
N SER A 449 0.95 18.67 18.26
CA SER A 449 0.98 20.13 18.32
C SER A 449 1.01 20.78 16.94
N TYR A 450 0.29 21.90 16.81
CA TYR A 450 0.30 22.77 15.62
C TYR A 450 1.69 23.36 15.29
N ILE A 451 2.67 23.16 16.18
CA ILE A 451 4.04 23.70 16.07
C ILE A 451 4.92 22.79 15.21
N ILE A 452 4.61 21.49 15.15
CA ILE A 452 5.39 20.49 14.39
C ILE A 452 4.71 20.14 13.05
N LYS A 453 3.40 20.41 12.89
CA LYS A 453 2.71 20.40 11.59
C LYS A 453 3.01 21.69 10.82
#